data_AF-A0A7J8NVR6-F1
#
_entry.id   AF-A0A7J8NVR6-F1
#
_cell.length_a   1.000
_cell.length_b   1.000
_cell.length_c   1.000
_cell.angle_alpha   90.00
_cell.angle_beta   90.00
_cell.angle_gamma   90.00
#
_symmetry.space_group_name_H-M   'P 1'
#
loop_
_entity.id
_entity.type
_entity.pdbx_description
1 polymer ?
#
loop_
_entity_poly.entity_id
_entity_poly.type
_entity_poly.pdbx_seq_one_letter_code
_entity_poly.pdbx_strand_id
1 'polypeptide(L)'
;MNRLKIDVSFDFLGEEIRFTLQFPLLSKCLRLQRICCESPERSQHQIIQLPDFPGGIEAFELCAKFCYGITITLSAYNIVAAQCAAEYLQMTEDVEKGNLIYKLEVFFNSCILQGWRDSIVTLQSTKAFPLWSEDLGITSRCIESIASKVLTHPSKVSLSHSHSRRVRDDISCNGAESQRHKSTTKGWWAEDMAELGIDLYWRAMIAIKSGGKIPTNLIGQALQIYASRWLPNISRQVKANQGATSDSDSDSTGEVSSKHRLLLESIVSLIPSDKGDVSCSFLLKLLKAANILNASSSSKMELARRVALQLEEARVSDLLIPSLSYSSDTLYDVDIVLTILEEFMLQGQSPPTSPPRSRLGFERRRRSRSAENIDFEFQENRRSSSASHSSKLKVAKIMDGYLQEIARDINLPLSKFIAIAEKIPDFSRLDHDDLYRAIDIYLKAHPDLNKSERKKLCRILDCKKLS
;
A
#
# COMPACT_ATOMS: atom_id res chain seq x y z
N MET A 1 -63.27 3.13 8.88
CA MET A 1 -61.85 2.89 9.21
C MET A 1 -61.37 4.07 10.04
N ASN A 2 -61.36 3.93 11.36
CA ASN A 2 -60.80 4.94 12.26
C ASN A 2 -59.34 5.16 11.86
N ARG A 3 -58.97 6.42 11.60
CA ARG A 3 -57.60 6.81 11.26
C ARG A 3 -56.73 6.57 12.51
N LEU A 4 -56.19 5.36 12.64
CA LEU A 4 -55.10 5.08 13.58
C LEU A 4 -53.98 6.07 13.26
N LYS A 5 -53.69 6.97 14.20
CA LYS A 5 -52.52 7.84 14.13
C LYS A 5 -51.41 7.10 14.86
N ILE A 6 -50.37 6.77 14.13
CA ILE A 6 -49.18 6.13 14.70
C ILE A 6 -48.12 7.21 14.76
N ASP A 7 -47.65 7.51 15.97
CA ASP A 7 -46.49 8.37 16.14
C ASP A 7 -45.27 7.45 16.22
N VAL A 8 -44.35 7.55 15.25
CA VAL A 8 -43.05 6.89 15.39
C VAL A 8 -42.12 7.90 16.05
N SER A 9 -41.65 7.56 17.25
CA SER A 9 -40.70 8.36 18.01
C SER A 9 -39.30 7.77 17.82
N PHE A 10 -38.36 8.64 17.45
CA PHE A 10 -36.93 8.32 17.45
C PHE A 10 -36.29 9.03 18.63
N ASP A 11 -35.64 8.27 19.51
CA ASP A 11 -34.80 8.81 20.56
C ASP A 11 -33.39 8.97 20.00
N PHE A 12 -32.96 10.20 19.72
CA PHE A 12 -31.62 10.49 19.24
C PHE A 12 -30.97 11.57 20.10
N LEU A 13 -29.88 11.23 20.79
CA LEU A 13 -29.09 12.16 21.62
C LEU A 13 -29.89 12.98 22.67
N GLY A 14 -31.01 12.43 23.18
CA GLY A 14 -31.85 13.08 24.19
C GLY A 14 -32.91 14.04 23.64
N GLU A 15 -33.03 14.19 22.31
CA GLU A 15 -34.18 14.83 21.66
C GLU A 15 -35.10 13.77 21.04
N GLU A 16 -36.39 13.83 21.39
CA GLU A 16 -37.42 12.93 20.86
C GLU A 16 -38.01 13.54 19.58
N ILE A 17 -37.70 12.96 18.41
CA ILE A 17 -38.27 13.39 17.14
C ILE A 17 -39.44 12.48 16.80
N ARG A 18 -40.64 13.06 16.73
CA ARG A 18 -41.90 12.34 16.44
C ARG A 18 -42.36 12.57 15.01
N PHE A 19 -42.60 11.48 14.29
CA PHE A 19 -43.29 11.50 13.01
C PHE A 19 -44.72 10.98 13.22
N THR A 20 -45.72 11.84 13.03
CA THR A 20 -47.12 11.39 12.96
C THR A 20 -47.39 10.77 11.60
N LEU A 21 -47.52 9.45 11.58
CA LEU A 21 -47.57 8.65 10.38
C LEU A 21 -48.95 8.02 10.21
N GLN A 22 -49.39 8.00 8.96
CA GLN A 22 -50.71 7.55 8.53
C GLN A 22 -50.60 6.23 7.75
N PHE A 23 -51.75 5.76 7.26
CA PHE A 23 -51.93 4.54 6.47
C PHE A 23 -50.88 4.26 5.37
N PRO A 24 -50.34 5.25 4.61
CA PRO A 24 -49.38 4.96 3.54
C PRO A 24 -48.10 4.26 4.02
N LEU A 25 -47.58 4.61 5.20
CA LEU A 25 -46.37 3.97 5.73
C LEU A 25 -46.64 2.51 6.12
N LEU A 26 -47.75 2.27 6.83
CA LEU A 26 -48.17 0.90 7.17
C LEU A 26 -48.38 0.06 5.93
N SER A 27 -48.97 0.60 4.86
CA SER A 27 -49.28 -0.17 3.66
C SER A 27 -48.05 -0.77 2.97
N LYS A 28 -46.83 -0.23 3.21
CA LYS A 28 -45.61 -0.63 2.51
C LYS A 28 -44.52 -1.22 3.40
N CYS A 29 -44.61 -1.05 4.73
CA CYS A 29 -43.59 -1.49 5.68
C CYS A 29 -44.10 -2.67 6.52
N LEU A 30 -43.69 -3.89 6.17
CA LEU A 30 -44.17 -5.12 6.83
C LEU A 30 -43.80 -5.18 8.31
N ARG A 31 -42.61 -4.68 8.70
CA ARG A 31 -42.18 -4.70 10.10
C ARG A 31 -43.07 -3.81 10.97
N LEU A 32 -43.41 -2.61 10.47
CA LEU A 32 -44.30 -1.70 11.19
C LEU A 32 -45.71 -2.28 11.32
N GLN A 33 -46.22 -2.96 10.28
CA GLN A 33 -47.49 -3.69 10.37
C GLN A 33 -47.47 -4.72 11.51
N ARG A 34 -46.40 -5.52 11.63
CA ARG A 34 -46.28 -6.52 12.71
C ARG A 34 -46.26 -5.88 14.09
N ILE A 35 -45.42 -4.85 14.28
CA ILE A 35 -45.33 -4.13 15.55
C ILE A 35 -46.69 -3.53 15.95
N CYS A 36 -47.45 -3.01 14.97
CA CYS A 36 -48.79 -2.49 15.23
C CYS A 36 -49.80 -3.60 15.58
N CYS A 37 -49.70 -4.76 14.94
CA CYS A 37 -50.58 -5.90 15.20
C CYS A 37 -50.31 -6.60 16.55
N GLU A 38 -49.05 -6.61 16.99
CA GLU A 38 -48.61 -7.28 18.23
C GLU A 38 -48.83 -6.42 19.48
N SER A 39 -49.18 -5.14 19.34
CA SER A 39 -49.47 -4.24 20.47
C SER A 39 -50.81 -4.55 21.13
N PRO A 40 -50.83 -4.84 22.45
CA PRO A 40 -52.06 -5.16 23.17
C PRO A 40 -52.95 -3.93 23.44
N GLU A 41 -52.43 -2.71 23.33
CA GLU A 41 -53.17 -1.47 23.59
C GLU A 41 -53.68 -0.83 22.29
N ARG A 42 -54.98 -0.96 22.02
CA ARG A 42 -55.69 -0.32 20.89
C ARG A 42 -56.09 1.13 21.21
N SER A 43 -55.15 1.93 21.69
CA SER A 43 -55.32 3.38 21.84
C SER A 43 -55.33 4.05 20.46
N GLN A 44 -56.04 5.19 20.32
CA GLN A 44 -56.09 5.96 19.05
C GLN A 44 -54.72 6.55 18.65
N HIS A 45 -53.77 6.60 19.59
CA HIS A 45 -52.39 7.01 19.40
C HIS A 45 -51.46 5.89 19.90
N GLN A 46 -50.69 5.31 18.98
CA GLN A 46 -49.67 4.31 19.30
C GLN A 46 -48.29 4.94 19.05
N ILE A 47 -47.44 4.95 20.08
CA ILE A 47 -46.06 5.44 19.96
C ILE A 47 -45.15 4.23 19.71
N ILE A 48 -44.46 4.21 18.56
CA ILE A 48 -43.49 3.17 18.23
C ILE A 48 -42.09 3.74 18.41
N GLN A 49 -41.34 3.18 19.34
CA GLN A 49 -39.93 3.47 19.50
C GLN A 49 -39.10 2.55 18.62
N LEU A 50 -38.25 3.15 17.78
CA LEU A 50 -37.27 2.44 16.96
C LEU A 50 -35.85 2.84 17.42
N PRO A 51 -35.38 2.27 18.55
CA PRO A 51 -33.99 2.50 18.98
C PRO A 51 -33.04 1.96 17.91
N ASP A 52 -31.94 2.69 17.67
CA ASP A 52 -30.84 2.31 16.76
C ASP A 52 -31.26 2.04 15.31
N PHE A 53 -32.21 2.83 14.78
CA PHE A 53 -32.63 2.71 13.38
C PHE A 53 -31.45 2.91 12.40
N PRO A 54 -31.21 1.98 11.45
CA PRO A 54 -30.06 2.07 10.56
C PRO A 54 -30.18 3.27 9.63
N GLY A 55 -29.13 4.09 9.61
CA GLY A 55 -29.10 5.33 8.82
C GLY A 55 -29.80 6.51 9.51
N GLY A 56 -30.31 6.32 10.72
CA GLY A 56 -30.93 7.36 11.52
C GLY A 56 -32.17 7.96 10.86
N ILE A 57 -32.47 9.19 11.28
CA ILE A 57 -33.71 9.87 10.91
C ILE A 57 -33.74 10.20 9.42
N GLU A 58 -32.61 10.55 8.82
CA GLU A 58 -32.53 10.88 7.38
C GLU A 58 -32.91 9.69 6.50
N ALA A 59 -32.45 8.49 6.85
CA ALA A 59 -32.80 7.27 6.11
C ALA A 59 -34.28 6.91 6.31
N PHE A 60 -34.81 7.11 7.52
CA PHE A 60 -36.23 6.92 7.78
C PHE A 60 -37.11 7.91 7.01
N GLU A 61 -36.72 9.19 6.97
CA GLU A 61 -37.43 10.23 6.22
C GLU A 61 -37.49 9.88 4.74
N LEU A 62 -36.41 9.32 4.17
CA LEU A 62 -36.38 8.83 2.80
C LEU A 62 -37.37 7.69 2.57
N CYS A 63 -37.40 6.68 3.45
CA CYS A 63 -38.39 5.60 3.40
C CYS A 63 -39.82 6.14 3.53
N ALA A 64 -40.06 7.10 4.44
CA ALA A 64 -41.36 7.71 4.64
C ALA A 64 -41.81 8.49 3.41
N LYS A 65 -40.95 9.35 2.85
CA LYS A 65 -41.22 10.09 1.59
C LYS A 65 -41.65 9.13 0.48
N PHE A 66 -40.94 8.02 0.31
CA PHE A 66 -41.34 6.98 -0.64
C PHE A 66 -42.74 6.44 -0.38
N CYS A 67 -43.08 6.14 0.88
CA CYS A 67 -44.40 5.62 1.24
C CYS A 67 -45.53 6.60 0.95
N TYR A 68 -45.29 7.90 1.09
CA TYR A 68 -46.24 8.95 0.73
C TYR A 68 -46.26 9.30 -0.76
N GLY A 69 -45.48 8.60 -1.60
CA GLY A 69 -45.39 8.89 -3.04
C GLY A 69 -44.63 10.17 -3.38
N ILE A 70 -43.87 10.71 -2.42
CA ILE A 70 -42.97 11.85 -2.62
C ILE A 70 -41.72 11.36 -3.34
N THR A 71 -41.22 12.13 -4.29
CA THR A 71 -39.98 11.82 -5.01
C THR A 71 -38.79 11.82 -4.05
N ILE A 72 -38.03 10.73 -4.06
CA ILE A 72 -36.80 10.56 -3.28
C ILE A 72 -35.58 10.79 -4.17
N THR A 73 -34.54 11.40 -3.63
CA THR A 73 -33.26 11.60 -4.31
C THR A 73 -32.24 10.58 -3.83
N LEU A 74 -31.81 9.69 -4.71
CA LEU A 74 -30.81 8.67 -4.42
C LEU A 74 -29.46 9.03 -5.03
N SER A 75 -28.40 8.73 -4.29
CA SER A 75 -27.01 8.98 -4.65
C SER A 75 -26.09 7.94 -4.00
N ALA A 76 -24.82 7.93 -4.40
CA ALA A 76 -23.80 7.07 -3.79
C ALA A 76 -23.61 7.31 -2.27
N TYR A 77 -23.97 8.48 -1.75
CA TYR A 77 -23.78 8.83 -0.34
C TYR A 77 -24.88 8.27 0.57
N ASN A 78 -26.11 8.13 0.06
CA ASN A 78 -27.28 7.76 0.87
C ASN A 78 -27.86 6.37 0.54
N ILE A 79 -27.40 5.73 -0.55
CA ILE A 79 -27.93 4.43 -1.00
C ILE A 79 -27.76 3.33 0.05
N VAL A 80 -26.61 3.27 0.74
CA VAL A 80 -26.36 2.23 1.76
C VAL A 80 -27.29 2.41 2.95
N ALA A 81 -27.39 3.63 3.47
CA ALA A 81 -28.31 3.94 4.56
C ALA A 81 -29.77 3.64 4.18
N ALA A 82 -30.18 4.01 2.95
CA ALA A 82 -31.51 3.73 2.43
C ALA A 82 -31.80 2.23 2.28
N GLN A 83 -30.82 1.44 1.82
CA GLN A 83 -30.96 -0.03 1.75
C GLN A 83 -31.08 -0.66 3.12
N CYS A 84 -30.24 -0.27 4.08
CA CYS A 84 -30.31 -0.78 5.45
C CYS A 84 -31.66 -0.42 6.11
N ALA A 85 -32.14 0.81 5.92
CA ALA A 85 -33.44 1.27 6.41
C ALA A 85 -34.61 0.53 5.78
N ALA A 86 -34.60 0.36 4.45
CA ALA A 86 -35.64 -0.35 3.72
C ALA A 86 -35.70 -1.84 4.12
N GLU A 87 -34.55 -2.47 4.30
CA GLU A 87 -34.42 -3.84 4.78
C GLU A 87 -34.94 -3.98 6.22
N TYR A 88 -34.53 -3.06 7.10
CA TYR A 88 -35.01 -3.02 8.48
C TYR A 88 -36.53 -2.91 8.54
N LEU A 89 -37.14 -2.05 7.71
CA LEU A 89 -38.59 -1.87 7.63
C LEU A 89 -39.31 -2.99 6.85
N GLN A 90 -38.55 -3.90 6.23
CA GLN A 90 -39.04 -5.00 5.39
C GLN A 90 -39.96 -4.50 4.27
N MET A 91 -39.46 -3.53 3.49
CA MET A 91 -40.15 -2.94 2.35
C MET A 91 -39.95 -3.80 1.08
N THR A 92 -40.40 -5.06 1.15
CA THR A 92 -40.22 -6.08 0.11
C THR A 92 -41.30 -6.01 -0.97
N GLU A 93 -41.05 -6.67 -2.11
CA GLU A 93 -42.03 -6.78 -3.20
C GLU A 93 -43.27 -7.61 -2.85
N ASP A 94 -43.20 -8.41 -1.78
CA ASP A 94 -44.32 -9.22 -1.29
C ASP A 94 -45.48 -8.34 -0.80
N VAL A 95 -45.16 -7.13 -0.31
CA VAL A 95 -46.14 -6.16 0.17
C VAL A 95 -46.72 -5.34 -0.98
N GLU A 96 -45.86 -4.82 -1.86
CA GLU A 96 -46.24 -4.03 -3.02
C GLU A 96 -45.25 -4.27 -4.16
N LYS A 97 -45.73 -4.51 -5.38
CA LYS A 97 -44.83 -4.66 -6.54
C LYS A 97 -44.00 -3.39 -6.76
N GLY A 98 -42.69 -3.52 -6.89
CA GLY A 98 -41.79 -2.38 -7.00
C GLY A 98 -41.70 -1.53 -5.72
N ASN A 99 -41.79 -2.18 -4.55
CA ASN A 99 -41.49 -1.55 -3.26
C ASN A 99 -40.03 -1.05 -3.19
N LEU A 100 -39.69 -0.34 -2.12
CA LEU A 100 -38.44 0.41 -2.03
C LEU A 100 -37.19 -0.47 -2.20
N ILE A 101 -37.12 -1.66 -1.58
CA ILE A 101 -35.94 -2.53 -1.68
C ILE A 101 -35.63 -2.87 -3.15
N TYR A 102 -36.64 -3.26 -3.93
CA TYR A 102 -36.46 -3.56 -5.35
C TYR A 102 -35.97 -2.35 -6.15
N LYS A 103 -36.56 -1.17 -5.92
CA LYS A 103 -36.14 0.06 -6.63
C LYS A 103 -34.72 0.48 -6.27
N LEU A 104 -34.32 0.34 -5.00
CA LEU A 104 -32.95 0.59 -4.56
C LEU A 104 -31.98 -0.39 -5.21
N GLU A 105 -32.36 -1.67 -5.30
CA GLU A 105 -31.55 -2.72 -5.92
C GLU A 105 -31.35 -2.48 -7.43
N VAL A 106 -32.41 -2.08 -8.15
CA VAL A 106 -32.31 -1.68 -9.56
C VAL A 106 -31.35 -0.50 -9.71
N PHE A 107 -31.53 0.57 -8.93
CA PHE A 107 -30.67 1.76 -8.98
C PHE A 107 -29.21 1.43 -8.62
N PHE A 108 -28.99 0.57 -7.63
CA PHE A 108 -27.66 0.12 -7.25
C PHE A 108 -26.95 -0.59 -8.41
N ASN A 109 -27.63 -1.53 -9.08
CA ASN A 109 -27.07 -2.23 -10.23
C ASN A 109 -26.85 -1.35 -11.48
N SER A 110 -27.84 -0.52 -11.81
CA SER A 110 -27.87 0.21 -13.08
C SER A 110 -27.11 1.53 -13.05
N CYS A 111 -26.99 2.17 -11.88
CA CYS A 111 -26.38 3.49 -11.74
C CYS A 111 -25.10 3.42 -10.91
N ILE A 112 -25.19 2.94 -9.67
CA ILE A 112 -24.06 2.97 -8.73
C ILE A 112 -22.92 2.04 -9.17
N LEU A 113 -23.25 0.78 -9.47
CA LEU A 113 -22.26 -0.20 -9.93
C LEU A 113 -21.79 0.06 -11.36
N GLN A 114 -22.43 0.94 -12.13
CA GLN A 114 -21.92 1.38 -13.43
C GLN A 114 -20.98 2.59 -13.31
N GLY A 115 -21.22 3.48 -12.34
CA GLY A 115 -20.35 4.65 -12.07
C GLY A 115 -19.03 4.26 -11.39
N TRP A 116 -17.89 4.78 -11.84
CA TRP A 116 -16.60 4.57 -11.16
C TRP A 116 -16.58 5.26 -9.78
N ARG A 117 -16.79 6.59 -9.77
CA ARG A 117 -16.81 7.38 -8.54
C ARG A 117 -17.95 6.98 -7.61
N ASP A 118 -19.12 6.68 -8.16
CA ASP A 118 -20.28 6.26 -7.36
C ASP A 118 -20.03 4.93 -6.65
N SER A 119 -19.36 3.96 -7.29
CA SER A 119 -18.96 2.71 -6.63
C SER A 119 -17.96 2.94 -5.49
N ILE A 120 -17.00 3.87 -5.65
CA ILE A 120 -16.01 4.20 -4.61
C ILE A 120 -16.66 4.91 -3.42
N VAL A 121 -17.49 5.93 -3.68
CA VAL A 121 -18.20 6.67 -2.64
C VAL A 121 -19.15 5.75 -1.88
N THR A 122 -19.86 4.88 -2.60
CA THR A 122 -20.75 3.90 -1.96
C THR A 122 -19.95 2.94 -1.07
N LEU A 123 -18.81 2.44 -1.57
CA LEU A 123 -17.91 1.60 -0.77
C LEU A 123 -17.37 2.33 0.47
N GLN A 124 -17.11 3.64 0.40
CA GLN A 124 -16.71 4.41 1.60
C GLN A 124 -17.84 4.49 2.63
N SER A 125 -19.09 4.62 2.17
CA SER A 125 -20.25 4.73 3.05
C SER A 125 -20.59 3.43 3.79
N THR A 126 -20.14 2.26 3.31
CA THR A 126 -20.35 0.97 4.01
C THR A 126 -19.65 0.91 5.36
N LYS A 127 -18.60 1.73 5.57
CA LYS A 127 -17.90 1.83 6.85
C LYS A 127 -18.82 2.22 8.02
N ALA A 128 -19.87 3.00 7.75
CA ALA A 128 -20.85 3.38 8.77
C ALA A 128 -21.82 2.24 9.15
N PHE A 129 -21.92 1.20 8.31
CA PHE A 129 -22.90 0.11 8.44
C PHE A 129 -22.24 -1.27 8.22
N PRO A 130 -21.20 -1.66 9.00
CA PRO A 130 -20.37 -2.83 8.68
C PRO A 130 -21.18 -4.13 8.59
N LEU A 131 -22.01 -4.43 9.59
CA LEU A 131 -22.82 -5.66 9.59
C LEU A 131 -23.82 -5.71 8.43
N TRP A 132 -24.65 -4.68 8.29
CA TRP A 132 -25.64 -4.59 7.21
C TRP A 132 -25.01 -4.62 5.82
N SER A 133 -23.87 -3.96 5.63
CA SER A 133 -23.21 -3.88 4.32
C SER A 133 -22.65 -5.21 3.83
N GLU A 134 -22.23 -6.08 4.75
CA GLU A 134 -21.76 -7.43 4.45
C GLU A 134 -22.94 -8.38 4.22
N ASP A 135 -23.96 -8.34 5.09
CA ASP A 135 -25.15 -9.18 4.98
C ASP A 135 -25.93 -8.92 3.69
N LEU A 136 -26.03 -7.64 3.28
CA LEU A 136 -26.65 -7.22 2.01
C LEU A 136 -25.72 -7.39 0.80
N GLY A 137 -24.46 -7.78 1.00
CA GLY A 137 -23.47 -7.95 -0.07
C GLY A 137 -23.09 -6.66 -0.81
N ILE A 138 -23.31 -5.48 -0.22
CA ILE A 138 -23.03 -4.18 -0.85
C ILE A 138 -21.51 -4.02 -1.03
N THR A 139 -20.75 -4.33 0.02
CA THR A 139 -19.29 -4.17 0.05
C THR A 139 -18.60 -5.00 -1.03
N SER A 140 -18.93 -6.30 -1.13
CA SER A 140 -18.37 -7.22 -2.12
C SER A 140 -18.72 -6.79 -3.55
N ARG A 141 -19.97 -6.44 -3.82
CA ARG A 141 -20.43 -6.01 -5.16
C ARG A 141 -19.78 -4.71 -5.61
N CYS A 142 -19.58 -3.74 -4.71
CA CYS A 142 -18.82 -2.53 -5.01
C CYS A 142 -17.35 -2.85 -5.35
N ILE A 143 -16.71 -3.73 -4.57
CA ILE A 143 -15.32 -4.17 -4.81
C ILE A 143 -15.20 -4.89 -6.17
N GLU A 144 -16.10 -5.82 -6.48
CA GLU A 144 -16.13 -6.54 -7.76
C GLU A 144 -16.35 -5.59 -8.94
N SER A 145 -17.24 -4.59 -8.79
CA SER A 145 -17.46 -3.56 -9.79
C SER A 145 -16.21 -2.69 -10.01
N ILE A 146 -15.54 -2.27 -8.94
CA ILE A 146 -14.28 -1.52 -9.01
C ILE A 146 -13.21 -2.37 -9.70
N ALA A 147 -13.01 -3.61 -9.24
CA ALA A 147 -12.01 -4.51 -9.78
C ALA A 147 -12.26 -4.79 -11.27
N SER A 148 -13.50 -5.09 -11.67
CA SER A 148 -13.85 -5.34 -13.08
C SER A 148 -13.60 -4.12 -13.98
N LYS A 149 -13.88 -2.89 -13.52
CA LYS A 149 -13.57 -1.66 -14.26
C LYS A 149 -12.06 -1.43 -14.41
N VAL A 150 -11.27 -1.70 -13.36
CA VAL A 150 -9.80 -1.60 -13.47
C VAL A 150 -9.26 -2.67 -14.42
N LEU A 151 -9.79 -3.90 -14.34
CA LEU A 151 -9.35 -5.04 -15.14
C LEU A 151 -9.69 -4.92 -16.64
N THR A 152 -10.77 -4.23 -17.00
CA THR A 152 -11.14 -4.01 -18.41
C THR A 152 -10.18 -3.02 -19.10
N HIS A 153 -9.78 -1.95 -18.41
CA HIS A 153 -8.87 -0.93 -18.95
C HIS A 153 -7.78 -0.49 -17.94
N PRO A 154 -6.78 -1.34 -17.65
CA PRO A 154 -5.75 -1.04 -16.64
C PRO A 154 -4.92 0.21 -16.95
N SER A 155 -4.68 0.47 -18.25
CA SER A 155 -3.79 1.53 -18.75
C SER A 155 -4.48 2.55 -19.65
N LYS A 156 -5.77 2.36 -19.96
CA LYS A 156 -6.54 3.27 -20.82
C LYS A 156 -7.50 4.09 -19.97
N VAL A 157 -7.36 5.40 -20.02
CA VAL A 157 -8.31 6.34 -19.42
C VAL A 157 -9.55 6.37 -20.29
N SER A 158 -10.50 5.46 -20.09
CA SER A 158 -11.87 5.69 -20.57
C SER A 158 -12.55 6.59 -19.55
N LEU A 159 -12.47 7.89 -19.78
CA LEU A 159 -13.28 8.89 -19.09
C LEU A 159 -14.76 8.55 -19.32
N SER A 160 -15.37 7.81 -18.39
CA SER A 160 -16.81 7.98 -18.20
C SER A 160 -17.00 9.37 -17.60
N HIS A 161 -17.39 10.29 -18.47
CA HIS A 161 -17.66 11.69 -18.19
C HIS A 161 -18.57 11.88 -16.97
N SER A 162 -17.98 12.21 -15.82
CA SER A 162 -18.63 12.98 -14.74
C SER A 162 -17.65 13.95 -14.09
N HIS A 163 -16.72 14.48 -14.90
CA HIS A 163 -15.82 15.56 -14.48
C HIS A 163 -16.57 16.89 -14.55
N SER A 164 -17.49 17.12 -13.62
CA SER A 164 -17.84 18.47 -13.22
C SER A 164 -16.94 18.85 -12.05
N ARG A 165 -15.64 19.02 -12.33
CA ARG A 165 -14.91 20.01 -11.55
C ARG A 165 -15.57 21.32 -11.90
N ARG A 166 -16.22 21.93 -10.90
CA ARG A 166 -16.64 23.31 -10.92
C ARG A 166 -15.43 24.16 -11.32
N VAL A 167 -15.30 24.43 -12.62
CA VAL A 167 -14.44 25.46 -13.16
C VAL A 167 -15.11 26.75 -12.72
N ARG A 168 -14.57 27.35 -11.68
CA ARG A 168 -14.79 28.77 -11.43
C ARG A 168 -13.94 29.45 -12.49
N ASP A 169 -14.62 29.99 -13.50
CA ASP A 169 -14.01 30.87 -14.49
C ASP A 169 -13.24 31.96 -13.76
N ASP A 170 -11.94 32.05 -14.01
CA ASP A 170 -11.30 33.35 -14.02
C ASP A 170 -10.30 33.41 -15.17
N ILE A 171 -10.54 34.42 -16.00
CA ILE A 171 -9.89 34.70 -17.26
C ILE A 171 -8.65 35.51 -16.92
N SER A 172 -7.46 34.97 -17.17
CA SER A 172 -6.28 35.79 -17.42
C SER A 172 -5.18 34.98 -18.09
N CYS A 173 -5.05 35.22 -19.39
CA CYS A 173 -3.84 34.97 -20.17
C CYS A 173 -2.73 35.92 -19.68
N ASN A 174 -1.59 35.36 -19.25
CA ASN A 174 -0.25 35.89 -19.50
C ASN A 174 0.83 34.88 -19.07
N GLY A 175 1.93 34.89 -19.82
CA GLY A 175 2.94 33.84 -19.84
C GLY A 175 3.97 33.83 -18.71
N ALA A 176 4.88 32.87 -18.88
CA ALA A 176 6.05 32.51 -18.08
C ALA A 176 5.80 31.55 -16.89
N GLU A 177 6.48 30.40 -17.00
CA GLU A 177 6.94 29.51 -15.91
C GLU A 177 5.90 28.65 -15.17
N SER A 178 5.77 27.40 -15.63
CA SER A 178 6.30 26.24 -14.88
C SER A 178 5.99 24.95 -15.63
N GLN A 179 7.03 24.35 -16.21
CA GLN A 179 7.06 22.93 -16.52
C GLN A 179 7.01 22.13 -15.21
N ARG A 180 5.83 22.04 -14.60
CA ARG A 180 5.49 20.83 -13.83
C ARG A 180 4.88 19.87 -14.82
N HIS A 181 5.73 18.97 -15.33
CA HIS A 181 5.32 17.76 -16.01
C HIS A 181 4.15 17.12 -15.24
N LYS A 182 2.91 17.35 -15.68
CA LYS A 182 1.81 16.42 -15.44
C LYS A 182 2.17 15.20 -16.24
N SER A 183 2.83 14.23 -15.60
CA SER A 183 3.10 12.93 -16.20
C SER A 183 1.77 12.35 -16.67
N THR A 184 1.68 12.09 -17.96
CA THR A 184 0.57 11.43 -18.61
C THR A 184 0.22 10.15 -17.85
N THR A 185 -1.04 10.11 -17.42
CA THR A 185 -1.72 9.16 -16.53
C THR A 185 -1.37 7.69 -16.78
N LYS A 186 -0.37 7.17 -16.07
CA LYS A 186 -0.26 5.74 -15.72
C LYS A 186 -0.95 5.56 -14.37
N GLY A 187 -1.97 4.70 -14.28
CA GLY A 187 -2.70 4.44 -13.02
C GLY A 187 -3.83 5.42 -12.70
N TRP A 188 -4.73 5.70 -13.66
CA TRP A 188 -5.88 6.61 -13.50
C TRP A 188 -6.79 6.32 -12.30
N TRP A 189 -6.80 5.07 -11.84
CA TRP A 189 -7.61 4.58 -10.72
C TRP A 189 -6.91 4.71 -9.36
N ALA A 190 -5.59 4.88 -9.34
CA ALA A 190 -4.80 4.80 -8.12
C ALA A 190 -5.06 5.94 -7.14
N GLU A 191 -5.24 7.16 -7.64
CA GLU A 191 -5.54 8.34 -6.81
C GLU A 191 -6.90 8.20 -6.12
N ASP A 192 -7.92 7.76 -6.86
CA ASP A 192 -9.28 7.59 -6.38
C ASP A 192 -9.36 6.45 -5.36
N MET A 193 -8.69 5.33 -5.64
CA MET A 193 -8.61 4.22 -4.68
C MET A 193 -7.84 4.60 -3.42
N ALA A 194 -6.90 5.55 -3.49
CA ALA A 194 -6.18 6.02 -2.31
C ALA A 194 -7.04 6.81 -1.31
N GLU A 195 -8.30 7.12 -1.65
CA GLU A 195 -9.28 7.68 -0.71
C GLU A 195 -9.92 6.61 0.19
N LEU A 196 -9.76 5.33 -0.12
CA LEU A 196 -10.30 4.23 0.68
C LEU A 196 -9.49 4.02 1.97
N GLY A 197 -10.20 3.68 3.05
CA GLY A 197 -9.58 3.19 4.28
C GLY A 197 -8.85 1.86 4.04
N ILE A 198 -7.87 1.52 4.88
CA ILE A 198 -6.94 0.41 4.65
C ILE A 198 -7.62 -0.95 4.42
N ASP A 199 -8.68 -1.28 5.19
CA ASP A 199 -9.42 -2.55 5.02
C ASP A 199 -10.07 -2.63 3.63
N LEU A 200 -10.84 -1.62 3.24
CA LEU A 200 -11.51 -1.55 1.93
C LEU A 200 -10.48 -1.48 0.78
N TYR A 201 -9.40 -0.72 0.96
CA TYR A 201 -8.31 -0.65 -0.01
C TYR A 201 -7.64 -2.01 -0.20
N TRP A 202 -7.33 -2.71 0.89
CA TRP A 202 -6.70 -4.03 0.85
C TRP A 202 -7.60 -5.06 0.15
N ARG A 203 -8.89 -5.11 0.49
CA ARG A 203 -9.85 -6.02 -0.16
C ARG A 203 -9.99 -5.73 -1.65
N ALA A 204 -10.09 -4.44 -2.01
CA ALA A 204 -10.15 -4.03 -3.41
C ALA A 204 -8.86 -4.38 -4.17
N MET A 205 -7.70 -4.17 -3.58
CA MET A 205 -6.41 -4.53 -4.18
C MET A 205 -6.25 -6.04 -4.34
N ILE A 206 -6.77 -6.86 -3.42
CA ILE A 206 -6.79 -8.32 -3.58
C ILE A 206 -7.69 -8.74 -4.74
N ALA A 207 -8.90 -8.18 -4.85
CA ALA A 207 -9.80 -8.47 -5.98
C ALA A 207 -9.18 -8.06 -7.33
N ILE A 208 -8.45 -6.94 -7.35
CA ILE A 208 -7.70 -6.47 -8.52
C ILE A 208 -6.55 -7.42 -8.86
N LYS A 209 -5.78 -7.87 -7.86
CA LYS A 209 -4.66 -8.81 -8.03
C LYS A 209 -5.13 -10.19 -8.50
N SER A 210 -6.22 -10.71 -7.92
CA SER A 210 -6.78 -12.01 -8.28
C SER A 210 -7.30 -12.05 -9.72
N GLY A 211 -7.69 -10.90 -10.27
CA GLY A 211 -8.08 -10.77 -11.67
C GLY A 211 -6.96 -11.03 -12.69
N GLY A 212 -5.68 -11.02 -12.28
CA GLY A 212 -4.52 -11.47 -13.07
C GLY A 212 -4.18 -10.70 -14.36
N LYS A 213 -5.02 -9.74 -14.77
CA LYS A 213 -4.89 -9.01 -16.06
C LYS A 213 -4.11 -7.69 -15.95
N ILE A 214 -3.69 -7.30 -14.75
CA ILE A 214 -3.08 -6.00 -14.50
C ILE A 214 -1.57 -6.12 -14.44
N PRO A 215 -0.83 -5.30 -15.21
CA PRO A 215 0.60 -5.17 -15.05
C PRO A 215 0.97 -4.87 -13.59
N THR A 216 1.82 -5.70 -13.01
CA THR A 216 2.26 -5.63 -11.61
C THR A 216 2.95 -4.31 -11.26
N ASN A 217 3.59 -3.67 -12.23
CA ASN A 217 4.12 -2.31 -12.08
C ASN A 217 3.07 -1.21 -11.82
N LEU A 218 1.83 -1.39 -12.27
CA LEU A 218 0.71 -0.48 -11.95
C LEU A 218 0.22 -0.70 -10.52
N ILE A 219 0.22 -1.94 -10.05
CA ILE A 219 -0.04 -2.26 -8.62
C ILE A 219 1.02 -1.59 -7.75
N GLY A 220 2.30 -1.70 -8.13
CA GLY A 220 3.40 -1.02 -7.46
C GLY A 220 3.22 0.50 -7.37
N GLN A 221 2.85 1.14 -8.48
CA GLN A 221 2.54 2.58 -8.52
C GLN A 221 1.35 2.96 -7.66
N ALA A 222 0.27 2.17 -7.66
CA ALA A 222 -0.90 2.42 -6.83
C ALA A 222 -0.57 2.33 -5.34
N LEU A 223 0.24 1.35 -4.94
CA LEU A 223 0.72 1.21 -3.56
C LEU A 223 1.65 2.36 -3.17
N GLN A 224 2.46 2.87 -4.10
CA GLN A 224 3.30 4.04 -3.86
C GLN A 224 2.47 5.31 -3.61
N ILE A 225 1.43 5.53 -4.41
CA ILE A 225 0.49 6.65 -4.21
C ILE A 225 -0.20 6.51 -2.85
N TYR A 226 -0.71 5.31 -2.53
CA TYR A 226 -1.36 5.03 -1.26
C TYR A 226 -0.45 5.29 -0.06
N ALA A 227 0.77 4.73 -0.09
CA ALA A 227 1.77 4.90 0.95
C ALA A 227 2.14 6.38 1.15
N SER A 228 2.30 7.15 0.07
CA SER A 228 2.65 8.57 0.15
C SER A 228 1.56 9.44 0.79
N ARG A 229 0.31 9.00 0.72
CA ARG A 229 -0.84 9.71 1.30
C ARG A 229 -1.05 9.37 2.77
N TRP A 230 -0.85 8.11 3.14
CA TRP A 230 -1.24 7.59 4.45
C TRP A 230 -0.09 7.31 5.42
N LEU A 231 1.16 7.20 4.96
CA LEU A 231 2.32 7.10 5.85
C LEU A 231 2.88 8.49 6.18
N PRO A 232 3.32 8.71 7.43
CA PRO A 232 3.93 9.98 7.82
C PRO A 232 5.18 10.25 6.99
N ASN A 233 5.47 11.53 6.76
CA ASN A 233 6.73 11.94 6.16
C ASN A 233 7.88 11.52 7.08
N ILE A 234 8.49 10.39 6.76
CA ILE A 234 9.64 9.73 7.43
C ILE A 234 10.70 10.75 7.86
N SER A 235 10.99 11.73 7.01
CA SER A 235 11.99 12.78 7.24
C SER A 235 11.68 13.72 8.39
N ARG A 236 10.39 13.92 8.73
CA ARG A 236 9.97 14.73 9.89
C ARG A 236 10.05 13.95 11.19
N GLN A 237 9.73 12.65 11.15
CA GLN A 237 9.65 11.80 12.34
C GLN A 237 11.03 11.41 12.88
N VAL A 238 12.03 11.19 12.01
CA VAL A 238 13.43 10.98 12.42
C VAL A 238 13.98 12.18 13.19
N LYS A 239 13.61 13.40 12.80
CA LYS A 239 14.02 14.64 13.50
C LYS A 239 13.30 14.82 14.83
N ALA A 240 12.02 14.44 14.91
CA ALA A 240 11.26 14.49 16.15
C ALA A 240 11.82 13.53 17.20
N ASN A 241 12.20 12.30 16.81
CA ASN A 241 12.76 11.31 17.74
C ASN A 241 14.19 11.65 18.20
N GLN A 242 14.95 12.44 17.44
CA GLN A 242 16.28 12.92 17.85
C GLN A 242 16.24 14.18 18.75
N GLY A 243 15.08 14.85 18.85
CA GLY A 243 14.92 16.11 19.60
C GLY A 243 13.97 16.04 20.80
N ALA A 244 13.34 14.90 21.08
CA ALA A 244 12.38 14.76 22.17
C ALA A 244 13.09 14.41 23.49
N THR A 245 13.53 15.44 24.22
CA THR A 245 13.59 15.37 25.68
C THR A 245 12.17 15.22 26.22
N SER A 246 12.00 14.29 27.14
CA SER A 246 10.79 13.98 27.91
C SER A 246 9.97 15.23 28.28
N ASP A 247 8.72 15.31 27.81
CA ASP A 247 7.52 15.42 28.68
C ASP A 247 6.24 15.61 27.85
N SER A 248 5.17 14.96 28.34
CA SER A 248 3.73 15.07 27.98
C SER A 248 3.21 14.39 26.68
N ASP A 249 2.14 13.60 26.88
CA ASP A 249 1.22 12.95 25.91
C ASP A 249 1.68 11.64 25.19
N SER A 250 1.95 10.58 25.98
CA SER A 250 2.34 9.26 25.48
C SER A 250 1.20 8.38 24.93
N ASP A 251 -0.06 8.59 25.32
CA ASP A 251 -1.15 7.65 24.99
C ASP A 251 -1.70 7.83 23.57
N SER A 252 -1.85 9.08 23.11
CA SER A 252 -2.36 9.39 21.77
C SER A 252 -1.32 9.12 20.68
N THR A 253 -0.03 9.30 20.99
CA THR A 253 1.08 9.08 20.05
C THR A 253 1.34 7.59 19.81
N GLY A 254 1.20 6.75 20.85
CA GLY A 254 1.30 5.29 20.74
C GLY A 254 0.20 4.67 19.87
N GLU A 255 -1.04 5.12 20.03
CA GLU A 255 -2.19 4.62 19.25
C GLU A 255 -2.10 5.04 17.77
N VAL A 256 -1.61 6.25 17.50
CA VAL A 256 -1.39 6.70 16.12
C VAL A 256 -0.26 5.90 15.47
N SER A 257 0.83 5.62 16.18
CA SER A 257 1.94 4.81 15.66
C SER A 257 1.50 3.37 15.32
N SER A 258 0.66 2.76 16.17
CA SER A 258 0.17 1.39 15.93
C SER A 258 -0.74 1.29 14.70
N LYS A 259 -1.60 2.29 14.44
CA LYS A 259 -2.40 2.38 13.21
C LYS A 259 -1.53 2.50 11.96
N HIS A 260 -0.48 3.34 12.00
CA HIS A 260 0.46 3.48 10.88
C HIS A 260 1.30 2.22 10.66
N ARG A 261 1.63 1.49 11.73
CA ARG A 261 2.31 0.19 11.65
C ARG A 261 1.45 -0.85 10.91
N LEU A 262 0.19 -1.01 11.30
CA LEU A 262 -0.74 -1.93 10.64
C LEU A 262 -0.96 -1.58 9.16
N LEU A 263 -1.03 -0.28 8.86
CA LEU A 263 -1.14 0.23 7.49
C LEU A 263 0.10 -0.13 6.67
N LEU A 264 1.30 0.05 7.22
CA LEU A 264 2.55 -0.33 6.57
C LEU A 264 2.60 -1.84 6.29
N GLU A 265 2.29 -2.68 7.28
CA GLU A 265 2.33 -4.14 7.12
C GLU A 265 1.31 -4.63 6.07
N SER A 266 0.14 -4.00 6.05
CA SER A 266 -0.88 -4.25 5.03
C SER A 266 -0.38 -3.88 3.62
N ILE A 267 0.31 -2.75 3.45
CA ILE A 267 0.96 -2.39 2.17
C ILE A 267 2.02 -3.41 1.80
N VAL A 268 2.87 -3.84 2.75
CA VAL A 268 3.94 -4.83 2.52
C VAL A 268 3.36 -6.16 2.02
N SER A 269 2.19 -6.57 2.52
CA SER A 269 1.48 -7.78 2.08
C SER A 269 0.96 -7.69 0.63
N LEU A 270 0.73 -6.47 0.12
CA LEU A 270 0.17 -6.24 -1.21
C LEU A 270 1.24 -6.05 -2.30
N ILE A 271 2.49 -5.77 -1.93
CA ILE A 271 3.59 -5.53 -2.87
C ILE A 271 3.82 -6.75 -3.80
N PRO A 272 3.94 -6.54 -5.13
CA PRO A 272 4.34 -7.59 -6.08
C PRO A 272 5.73 -8.15 -5.78
N SER A 273 5.93 -9.44 -6.08
CA SER A 273 7.18 -10.15 -5.78
C SER A 273 8.25 -10.03 -6.86
N ASP A 274 7.88 -9.66 -8.09
CA ASP A 274 8.80 -9.71 -9.23
C ASP A 274 9.72 -8.48 -9.27
N LYS A 275 10.93 -8.70 -9.79
CA LYS A 275 11.95 -7.66 -9.96
C LYS A 275 11.46 -6.58 -10.94
N GLY A 276 11.56 -5.31 -10.55
CA GLY A 276 11.26 -4.15 -11.41
C GLY A 276 9.81 -3.68 -11.38
N ASP A 277 8.91 -4.38 -10.67
CA ASP A 277 7.52 -3.93 -10.49
C ASP A 277 7.40 -2.71 -9.58
N VAL A 278 8.28 -2.64 -8.60
CA VAL A 278 8.32 -1.57 -7.59
C VAL A 278 9.73 -1.04 -7.53
N SER A 279 9.90 0.29 -7.59
CA SER A 279 11.24 0.87 -7.55
C SER A 279 11.99 0.54 -6.25
N CYS A 280 13.28 0.24 -6.35
CA CYS A 280 14.15 -0.01 -5.20
C CYS A 280 14.12 1.14 -4.18
N SER A 281 14.10 2.40 -4.66
CA SER A 281 14.00 3.59 -3.80
C SER A 281 12.71 3.63 -2.96
N PHE A 282 11.58 3.14 -3.49
CA PHE A 282 10.33 3.07 -2.74
C PHE A 282 10.37 1.97 -1.68
N LEU A 283 10.91 0.79 -2.01
CA LEU A 283 11.08 -0.29 -1.04
C LEU A 283 11.99 0.12 0.11
N LEU A 284 13.11 0.81 -0.18
CA LEU A 284 14.01 1.33 0.85
C LEU A 284 13.34 2.40 1.71
N LYS A 285 12.54 3.30 1.13
CA LYS A 285 11.72 4.25 1.91
C LYS A 285 10.74 3.53 2.82
N LEU A 286 10.06 2.50 2.31
CA LEU A 286 9.12 1.71 3.11
C LEU A 286 9.85 0.94 4.23
N LEU A 287 11.07 0.46 3.99
CA LEU A 287 11.91 -0.18 4.99
C LEU A 287 12.35 0.79 6.08
N LYS A 288 12.70 2.03 5.73
CA LYS A 288 12.97 3.09 6.71
C LYS A 288 11.74 3.37 7.57
N ALA A 289 10.56 3.48 6.96
CA ALA A 289 9.30 3.61 7.71
C ALA A 289 9.03 2.39 8.61
N ALA A 290 9.32 1.19 8.12
CA ALA A 290 9.15 -0.05 8.89
C ALA A 290 10.07 -0.09 10.11
N ASN A 291 11.28 0.47 10.01
CA ASN A 291 12.15 0.61 11.17
C ASN A 291 11.62 1.65 12.16
N ILE A 292 11.15 2.80 11.66
CA ILE A 292 10.60 3.89 12.50
C ILE A 292 9.35 3.50 13.24
N LEU A 293 8.45 2.78 12.59
CA LEU A 293 7.18 2.33 13.15
C LEU A 293 7.31 1.02 13.93
N ASN A 294 8.53 0.48 14.09
CA ASN A 294 8.77 -0.82 14.73
C ASN A 294 7.84 -1.93 14.19
N ALA A 295 7.80 -2.06 12.86
CA ALA A 295 7.07 -3.12 12.18
C ALA A 295 7.63 -4.51 12.52
N SER A 296 6.84 -5.56 12.28
CA SER A 296 7.24 -6.95 12.46
C SER A 296 8.53 -7.31 11.72
N SER A 297 9.32 -8.20 12.31
CA SER A 297 10.55 -8.73 11.70
C SER A 297 10.27 -9.41 10.36
N SER A 298 9.12 -10.07 10.21
CA SER A 298 8.67 -10.66 8.94
C SER A 298 8.49 -9.62 7.85
N SER A 299 7.87 -8.48 8.15
CA SER A 299 7.66 -7.38 7.19
C SER A 299 8.99 -6.72 6.79
N LYS A 300 9.89 -6.50 7.76
CA LYS A 300 11.25 -5.99 7.49
C LYS A 300 12.05 -6.95 6.62
N MET A 301 12.01 -8.24 6.92
CA MET A 301 12.70 -9.29 6.16
C MET A 301 12.17 -9.38 4.73
N GLU A 302 10.85 -9.33 4.56
CA GLU A 302 10.24 -9.39 3.23
C GLU A 302 10.62 -8.18 2.36
N LEU A 303 10.64 -6.99 2.95
CA LEU A 303 11.17 -5.80 2.27
C LEU A 303 12.65 -5.96 1.94
N ALA A 304 13.47 -6.48 2.87
CA ALA A 304 14.89 -6.74 2.63
C ALA A 304 15.13 -7.67 1.45
N ARG A 305 14.37 -8.79 1.34
CA ARG A 305 14.45 -9.72 0.20
C ARG A 305 14.10 -9.05 -1.12
N ARG A 306 13.07 -8.19 -1.13
CA ARG A 306 12.65 -7.48 -2.34
C ARG A 306 13.61 -6.38 -2.76
N VAL A 307 14.22 -5.69 -1.80
CA VAL A 307 15.32 -4.75 -2.07
C VAL A 307 16.51 -5.52 -2.64
N ALA A 308 16.84 -6.68 -2.07
CA ALA A 308 17.94 -7.51 -2.54
C ALA A 308 17.83 -7.86 -4.03
N LEU A 309 16.63 -8.20 -4.54
CA LEU A 309 16.42 -8.52 -5.97
C LEU A 309 16.86 -7.42 -6.95
N GLN A 310 16.94 -6.16 -6.50
CA GLN A 310 17.24 -4.98 -7.32
C GLN A 310 18.17 -4.00 -6.59
N LEU A 311 19.09 -4.53 -5.78
CA LEU A 311 20.02 -3.73 -4.99
C LEU A 311 20.93 -2.85 -5.86
N GLU A 312 21.18 -3.25 -7.11
CA GLU A 312 21.97 -2.47 -8.06
C GLU A 312 21.35 -1.13 -8.48
N GLU A 313 20.05 -0.92 -8.20
CA GLU A 313 19.33 0.33 -8.46
C GLU A 313 19.32 1.27 -7.25
N ALA A 314 19.85 0.83 -6.10
CA ALA A 314 19.84 1.60 -4.87
C ALA A 314 20.82 2.79 -4.92
N ARG A 315 20.49 3.84 -4.18
CA ARG A 315 21.42 4.92 -3.85
C ARG A 315 21.96 4.72 -2.44
N VAL A 316 23.19 5.16 -2.21
CA VAL A 316 23.83 5.09 -0.87
C VAL A 316 22.97 5.80 0.19
N SER A 317 22.40 6.97 -0.12
CA SER A 317 21.49 7.70 0.77
C SER A 317 20.23 6.92 1.15
N ASP A 318 19.76 6.02 0.27
CA ASP A 318 18.56 5.22 0.50
C ASP A 318 18.86 4.03 1.42
N LEU A 319 20.11 3.58 1.50
CA LEU A 319 20.56 2.52 2.42
C LEU A 319 20.82 3.01 3.85
N LEU A 320 20.91 4.33 4.06
CA LEU A 320 21.03 4.93 5.40
C LEU A 320 19.70 4.78 6.17
N ILE A 321 19.49 3.60 6.74
CA ILE A 321 18.31 3.23 7.53
C ILE A 321 18.60 3.60 8.99
N PRO A 322 17.83 4.51 9.61
CA PRO A 322 18.08 4.91 11.00
C PRO A 322 17.95 3.72 11.96
N SER A 323 18.89 3.58 12.89
CA SER A 323 18.73 2.68 14.02
C SER A 323 17.80 3.32 15.05
N LEU A 324 16.88 2.52 15.60
CA LEU A 324 16.02 2.91 16.73
C LEU A 324 16.11 1.90 17.87
N SER A 325 17.11 1.02 17.80
CA SER A 325 17.39 0.04 18.83
C SER A 325 18.02 0.75 20.03
N TYR A 326 17.34 0.74 21.17
CA TYR A 326 17.86 1.27 22.44
C TYR A 326 19.14 0.57 22.92
N SER A 327 19.50 -0.58 22.32
CA SER A 327 20.65 -1.42 22.69
C SER A 327 21.91 -1.13 21.90
N SER A 328 21.82 -0.47 20.74
CA SER A 328 22.97 -0.16 19.89
C SER A 328 22.99 1.33 19.60
N ASP A 329 23.98 2.03 20.16
CA ASP A 329 24.19 3.48 20.00
C ASP A 329 24.66 3.87 18.58
N THR A 330 24.59 2.94 17.63
CA THR A 330 24.88 3.15 16.21
C THR A 330 23.80 4.02 15.57
N LEU A 331 24.18 4.96 14.72
CA LEU A 331 23.27 5.86 14.01
C LEU A 331 22.38 5.13 12.99
N TYR A 332 22.93 4.06 12.37
CA TYR A 332 22.29 3.31 11.31
C TYR A 332 22.10 1.84 11.67
N ASP A 333 21.01 1.26 11.18
CA ASP A 333 20.76 -0.18 11.26
C ASP A 333 21.62 -0.89 10.21
N VAL A 334 22.81 -1.31 10.62
CA VAL A 334 23.77 -1.98 9.74
C VAL A 334 23.37 -3.44 9.50
N ASP A 335 22.64 -4.06 10.43
CA ASP A 335 22.28 -5.47 10.38
C ASP A 335 21.26 -5.74 9.28
N ILE A 336 20.32 -4.82 9.07
CA ILE A 336 19.34 -4.95 7.99
C ILE A 336 20.00 -4.78 6.61
N VAL A 337 21.00 -3.91 6.48
CA VAL A 337 21.74 -3.73 5.21
C VAL A 337 22.63 -4.94 4.93
N LEU A 338 23.26 -5.50 5.96
CA LEU A 338 24.00 -6.75 5.84
C LEU A 338 23.07 -7.89 5.39
N THR A 339 21.86 -7.99 5.96
CA THR A 339 20.85 -8.97 5.55
C THR A 339 20.45 -8.80 4.08
N ILE A 340 20.21 -7.57 3.63
CA ILE A 340 19.92 -7.27 2.22
C ILE A 340 21.07 -7.72 1.31
N LEU A 341 22.31 -7.46 1.70
CA LEU A 341 23.50 -7.85 0.94
C LEU A 341 23.63 -9.38 0.87
N GLU A 342 23.39 -10.08 1.98
CA GLU A 342 23.41 -11.54 2.03
C GLU A 342 22.38 -12.16 1.09
N GLU A 343 21.13 -11.69 1.16
CA GLU A 343 20.07 -12.13 0.25
C GLU A 343 20.41 -11.88 -1.22
N PHE A 344 21.01 -10.72 -1.54
CA PHE A 344 21.45 -10.42 -2.92
C PHE A 344 22.54 -11.40 -3.39
N MET A 345 23.50 -11.71 -2.53
CA MET A 345 24.58 -12.64 -2.87
C MET A 345 24.09 -14.08 -3.04
N LEU A 346 23.09 -14.50 -2.27
CA LEU A 346 22.45 -15.82 -2.39
C LEU A 346 21.70 -15.96 -3.73
N GLN A 347 20.99 -14.92 -4.15
CA GLN A 347 20.24 -14.92 -5.42
C GLN A 347 21.15 -15.06 -6.65
N GLY A 348 22.40 -14.59 -6.54
CA GLY A 348 23.41 -14.67 -7.60
C GLY A 348 24.17 -16.01 -7.71
N GLN A 349 23.77 -17.05 -6.98
CA GLN A 349 24.42 -18.39 -6.95
C GLN A 349 23.59 -19.51 -7.60
N SER A 350 22.50 -19.20 -8.32
CA SER A 350 21.68 -20.24 -8.95
C SER A 350 22.52 -21.17 -9.86
N PRO A 351 22.35 -22.52 -9.75
CA PRO A 351 23.13 -23.47 -10.54
C PRO A 351 22.92 -23.20 -12.04
N PRO A 352 23.93 -23.42 -12.89
CA PRO A 352 23.73 -23.35 -14.33
C PRO A 352 22.61 -24.32 -14.71
N THR A 353 21.48 -23.79 -15.19
CA THR A 353 20.39 -24.56 -15.78
C THR A 353 20.83 -25.07 -17.15
N SER A 354 21.79 -25.99 -17.18
CA SER A 354 22.22 -26.76 -18.33
C SER A 354 23.13 -27.89 -17.84
N PRO A 355 22.85 -29.18 -18.13
CA PRO A 355 23.81 -30.23 -17.86
C PRO A 355 25.09 -29.99 -18.68
N PRO A 356 26.29 -30.24 -18.11
CA PRO A 356 27.54 -30.12 -18.86
C PRO A 356 27.52 -31.16 -19.97
N ARG A 357 27.46 -30.71 -21.23
CA ARG A 357 27.75 -31.61 -22.36
C ARG A 357 29.22 -31.98 -22.28
N SER A 358 29.52 -33.16 -21.76
CA SER A 358 30.82 -33.80 -21.93
C SER A 358 31.11 -33.90 -23.42
N ARG A 359 32.15 -33.19 -23.90
CA ARG A 359 32.66 -33.37 -25.26
C ARG A 359 33.31 -34.74 -25.35
N LEU A 360 32.55 -35.75 -25.77
CA LEU A 360 33.12 -36.95 -26.36
C LEU A 360 33.69 -36.56 -27.73
N GLY A 361 35.00 -36.77 -27.87
CA GLY A 361 35.77 -36.39 -29.04
C GLY A 361 35.30 -37.12 -30.29
N PHE A 362 35.16 -36.37 -31.37
CA PHE A 362 35.34 -36.89 -32.72
C PHE A 362 36.09 -35.84 -33.54
N GLU A 363 37.22 -36.30 -34.09
CA GLU A 363 38.12 -35.57 -34.96
C GLU A 363 37.37 -34.93 -36.14
N ARG A 364 37.70 -33.68 -36.46
CA ARG A 364 37.65 -33.17 -37.83
C ARG A 364 38.59 -31.96 -38.00
N ARG A 365 39.78 -32.31 -38.49
CA ARG A 365 40.60 -31.60 -39.50
C ARG A 365 40.69 -30.06 -39.41
N ARG A 366 41.89 -29.61 -39.04
CA ARG A 366 42.58 -28.36 -39.43
C ARG A 366 41.93 -27.56 -40.57
N ARG A 367 41.71 -26.27 -40.31
CA ARG A 367 42.14 -25.18 -41.20
C ARG A 367 42.49 -23.95 -40.38
N SER A 368 43.75 -23.55 -40.50
CA SER A 368 44.39 -22.42 -39.84
C SER A 368 43.77 -21.08 -40.26
N ARG A 369 43.67 -20.14 -39.31
CA ARG A 369 43.88 -18.70 -39.54
C ARG A 369 44.22 -18.03 -38.20
N SER A 370 45.35 -17.33 -38.24
CA SER A 370 46.09 -16.63 -37.21
C SER A 370 45.31 -15.47 -36.56
N ALA A 371 45.35 -15.39 -35.24
CA ALA A 371 45.38 -14.16 -34.45
C ALA A 371 45.92 -14.50 -33.06
N GLU A 372 46.74 -13.61 -32.52
CA GLU A 372 47.64 -13.79 -31.39
C GLU A 372 46.94 -14.16 -30.07
N ASN A 373 47.63 -14.99 -29.28
CA ASN A 373 47.26 -15.33 -27.92
C ASN A 373 47.37 -14.08 -27.03
N ILE A 374 46.25 -13.68 -26.43
CA ILE A 374 46.25 -13.18 -25.06
C ILE A 374 45.43 -14.20 -24.27
N ASP A 375 46.13 -14.93 -23.42
CA ASP A 375 45.62 -16.00 -22.59
C ASP A 375 44.73 -15.41 -21.48
N PHE A 376 43.42 -15.46 -21.69
CA PHE A 376 42.41 -15.24 -20.65
C PHE A 376 41.43 -16.41 -20.70
N GLU A 377 41.86 -17.54 -20.14
CA GLU A 377 40.99 -18.67 -19.82
C GLU A 377 40.01 -18.27 -18.70
N PHE A 378 38.92 -17.58 -19.07
CA PHE A 378 37.66 -17.61 -18.34
C PHE A 378 36.52 -17.62 -19.36
N GLN A 379 36.26 -18.81 -19.89
CA GLN A 379 35.12 -19.08 -20.75
C GLN A 379 34.06 -19.86 -19.98
N GLU A 380 33.36 -19.17 -19.08
CA GLU A 380 32.08 -19.63 -18.54
C GLU A 380 30.92 -18.87 -19.19
N ASN A 381 30.01 -19.65 -19.80
CA ASN A 381 28.67 -19.37 -20.32
C ASN A 381 28.15 -17.91 -20.26
N ARG A 382 28.17 -17.22 -21.41
CA ARG A 382 28.20 -15.74 -21.52
C ARG A 382 26.88 -14.98 -21.74
N ARG A 383 25.71 -15.40 -21.23
CA ARG A 383 24.49 -14.55 -21.37
C ARG A 383 23.70 -14.31 -20.09
N SER A 384 23.51 -15.32 -19.25
CA SER A 384 22.86 -15.14 -17.94
C SER A 384 23.85 -14.71 -16.85
N SER A 385 25.14 -15.01 -17.03
CA SER A 385 26.22 -14.64 -16.10
C SER A 385 26.59 -13.15 -16.20
N SER A 386 26.68 -12.58 -17.41
CA SER A 386 27.19 -11.22 -17.61
C SER A 386 26.31 -10.15 -16.95
N ALA A 387 24.99 -10.29 -17.02
CA ALA A 387 24.05 -9.40 -16.34
C ALA A 387 24.21 -9.48 -14.81
N SER A 388 24.31 -10.69 -14.26
CA SER A 388 24.56 -10.93 -12.83
C SER A 388 25.91 -10.36 -12.38
N HIS A 389 26.98 -10.53 -13.16
CA HIS A 389 28.28 -9.91 -12.89
C HIS A 389 28.19 -8.38 -12.90
N SER A 390 27.48 -7.79 -13.86
CA SER A 390 27.33 -6.33 -13.92
C SER A 390 26.56 -5.75 -12.72
N SER A 391 25.53 -6.45 -12.23
CA SER A 391 24.82 -6.06 -11.01
C SER A 391 25.72 -6.17 -9.78
N LYS A 392 26.53 -7.24 -9.66
CA LYS A 392 27.50 -7.39 -8.55
C LYS A 392 28.56 -6.29 -8.53
N LEU A 393 29.07 -5.87 -9.70
CA LEU A 393 29.98 -4.72 -9.82
C LEU A 393 29.34 -3.42 -9.33
N LYS A 394 28.08 -3.15 -9.70
CA LYS A 394 27.34 -1.97 -9.22
C LYS A 394 27.11 -2.02 -7.71
N VAL A 395 26.69 -3.18 -7.19
CA VAL A 395 26.46 -3.37 -5.76
C VAL A 395 27.74 -3.19 -4.96
N ALA A 396 28.90 -3.66 -5.44
CA ALA A 396 30.19 -3.43 -4.78
C ALA A 396 30.45 -1.92 -4.61
N LYS A 397 30.27 -1.11 -5.66
CA LYS A 397 30.41 0.36 -5.57
C LYS A 397 29.42 1.00 -4.60
N ILE A 398 28.16 0.55 -4.60
CA ILE A 398 27.14 1.06 -3.68
C ILE A 398 27.52 0.72 -2.23
N MET A 399 27.99 -0.51 -1.96
CA MET A 399 28.37 -0.94 -0.62
C MET A 399 29.66 -0.27 -0.14
N ASP A 400 30.66 -0.08 -1.00
CA ASP A 400 31.88 0.65 -0.62
C ASP A 400 31.55 2.13 -0.34
N GLY A 401 30.64 2.74 -1.09
CA GLY A 401 30.08 4.06 -0.77
C GLY A 401 29.27 4.10 0.54
N TYR A 402 28.51 3.04 0.83
CA TYR A 402 27.80 2.89 2.10
C TYR A 402 28.77 2.75 3.29
N LEU A 403 29.83 1.96 3.14
CA LEU A 403 30.91 1.82 4.11
C LEU A 403 31.55 3.18 4.44
N GLN A 404 31.74 4.06 3.45
CA GLN A 404 32.27 5.41 3.68
C GLN A 404 31.35 6.29 4.54
N GLU A 405 30.03 6.14 4.42
CA GLU A 405 29.07 6.91 5.21
C GLU A 405 28.97 6.38 6.64
N ILE A 406 28.84 5.06 6.82
CA ILE A 406 28.75 4.46 8.16
C ILE A 406 30.08 4.50 8.91
N ALA A 407 31.22 4.55 8.21
CA ALA A 407 32.54 4.63 8.85
C ALA A 407 32.76 5.89 9.71
N ARG A 408 31.95 6.93 9.49
CA ARG A 408 31.99 8.16 10.28
C ARG A 408 31.33 8.00 11.66
N ASP A 409 30.54 6.95 11.86
CA ASP A 409 29.90 6.64 13.14
C ASP A 409 30.91 6.02 14.09
N ILE A 410 31.17 6.69 15.22
CA ILE A 410 32.13 6.28 16.26
C ILE A 410 31.66 5.00 16.98
N ASN A 411 30.35 4.75 16.97
CA ASN A 411 29.75 3.61 17.63
C ASN A 411 29.70 2.37 16.72
N LEU A 412 30.19 2.46 15.47
CA LEU A 412 30.16 1.35 14.51
C LEU A 412 31.16 0.23 14.90
N PRO A 413 30.70 -0.99 15.22
CA PRO A 413 31.61 -2.08 15.54
C PRO A 413 32.43 -2.53 14.33
N LEU A 414 33.73 -2.76 14.55
CA LEU A 414 34.65 -3.25 13.52
C LEU A 414 34.17 -4.54 12.85
N SER A 415 33.56 -5.45 13.63
CA SER A 415 33.02 -6.71 13.12
C SER A 415 31.96 -6.50 12.04
N LYS A 416 31.07 -5.50 12.19
CA LYS A 416 30.02 -5.19 11.20
C LYS A 416 30.62 -4.57 9.94
N PHE A 417 31.61 -3.67 10.10
CA PHE A 417 32.33 -3.08 8.97
C PHE A 417 33.01 -4.16 8.12
N ILE A 418 33.77 -5.05 8.78
CA ILE A 418 34.47 -6.16 8.12
C ILE A 418 33.47 -7.11 7.46
N ALA A 419 32.38 -7.47 8.14
CA ALA A 419 31.37 -8.37 7.61
C ALA A 419 30.78 -7.89 6.27
N ILE A 420 30.46 -6.60 6.14
CA ILE A 420 29.98 -6.04 4.87
C ILE A 420 31.08 -6.11 3.80
N ALA A 421 32.30 -5.70 4.15
CA ALA A 421 33.41 -5.63 3.20
C ALA A 421 33.81 -7.01 2.66
N GLU A 422 33.81 -8.06 3.49
CA GLU A 422 34.16 -9.44 3.11
C GLU A 422 33.04 -10.18 2.36
N LYS A 423 31.78 -9.76 2.52
CA LYS A 423 30.64 -10.38 1.80
C LYS A 423 30.64 -10.10 0.30
N ILE A 424 31.39 -9.10 -0.14
CA ILE A 424 31.50 -8.71 -1.55
C ILE A 424 32.64 -9.52 -2.20
N PRO A 425 32.36 -10.29 -3.27
CA PRO A 425 33.40 -11.07 -3.94
C PRO A 425 34.51 -10.20 -4.57
N ASP A 426 35.76 -10.68 -4.53
CA ASP A 426 36.93 -9.95 -5.05
C ASP A 426 36.82 -9.55 -6.53
N PHE A 427 36.16 -10.36 -7.36
CA PHE A 427 35.95 -10.03 -8.78
C PHE A 427 35.01 -8.83 -8.98
N SER A 428 34.19 -8.50 -7.97
CA SER A 428 33.24 -7.39 -8.03
C SER A 428 33.91 -6.04 -7.73
N ARG A 429 35.14 -6.06 -7.21
CA ARG A 429 36.00 -4.89 -7.01
C ARG A 429 37.09 -4.87 -8.06
N LEU A 430 36.91 -4.03 -9.08
CA LEU A 430 37.90 -3.82 -10.14
C LEU A 430 39.12 -3.07 -9.59
N ASP A 431 38.85 -2.02 -8.84
CA ASP A 431 39.80 -1.22 -8.06
C ASP A 431 39.38 -1.22 -6.59
N HIS A 432 40.31 -0.82 -5.72
CA HIS A 432 40.11 -0.79 -4.26
C HIS A 432 40.10 0.63 -3.69
N ASP A 433 39.98 1.67 -4.53
CA ASP A 433 40.12 3.07 -4.10
C ASP A 433 38.98 3.52 -3.17
N ASP A 434 37.73 3.14 -3.51
CA ASP A 434 36.57 3.44 -2.67
C ASP A 434 36.58 2.68 -1.33
N LEU A 435 37.06 1.43 -1.35
CA LEU A 435 37.25 0.63 -0.14
C LEU A 435 38.38 1.20 0.74
N TYR A 436 39.50 1.59 0.13
CA TYR A 436 40.60 2.26 0.84
C TYR A 436 40.11 3.54 1.51
N ARG A 437 39.33 4.36 0.81
CA ARG A 437 38.74 5.57 1.36
C ARG A 437 37.81 5.26 2.54
N ALA A 438 37.00 4.20 2.47
CA ALA A 438 36.17 3.77 3.59
C ALA A 438 37.01 3.35 4.81
N ILE A 439 38.08 2.59 4.60
CA ILE A 439 39.02 2.15 5.65
C ILE A 439 39.73 3.35 6.28
N ASP A 440 40.21 4.30 5.48
CA ASP A 440 40.86 5.52 5.97
C ASP A 440 39.92 6.37 6.83
N ILE A 441 38.66 6.56 6.39
CA ILE A 441 37.63 7.23 7.20
C ILE A 441 37.39 6.48 8.52
N TYR A 442 37.26 5.15 8.47
CA TYR A 442 37.01 4.34 9.67
C TYR A 442 38.16 4.45 10.69
N LEU A 443 39.42 4.35 10.22
CA LEU A 443 40.61 4.49 11.05
C LEU A 443 40.73 5.88 11.68
N LYS A 444 40.32 6.94 10.95
CA LYS A 444 40.29 8.31 11.47
C LYS A 444 39.21 8.52 12.53
N ALA A 445 38.04 7.89 12.36
CA ALA A 445 36.94 7.97 13.32
C ALA A 445 37.17 7.11 14.58
N HIS A 446 37.99 6.05 14.49
CA HIS A 446 38.24 5.09 15.57
C HIS A 446 39.74 5.03 15.96
N PRO A 447 40.28 6.07 16.61
CA PRO A 447 41.70 6.11 16.98
C PRO A 447 42.10 5.01 17.98
N ASP A 448 41.14 4.51 18.78
CA ASP A 448 41.37 3.56 19.87
C ASP A 448 41.56 2.10 19.39
N LEU A 449 41.47 1.84 18.08
CA LEU A 449 41.67 0.50 17.54
C LEU A 449 43.07 -0.04 17.81
N ASN A 450 43.13 -1.28 18.30
CA ASN A 450 44.36 -1.99 18.60
C ASN A 450 45.13 -2.38 17.32
N LYS A 451 46.44 -2.64 17.44
CA LYS A 451 47.29 -3.04 16.29
C LYS A 451 46.75 -4.27 15.55
N SER A 452 46.20 -5.25 16.27
CA SER A 452 45.60 -6.46 15.71
C SER A 452 44.33 -6.15 14.90
N GLU A 453 43.51 -5.23 15.39
CA GLU A 453 42.27 -4.78 14.74
C GLU A 453 42.55 -4.00 13.47
N ARG A 454 43.50 -3.05 13.52
CA ARG A 454 43.96 -2.32 12.34
C ARG A 454 44.52 -3.27 11.28
N LYS A 455 45.28 -4.29 11.69
CA LYS A 455 45.80 -5.33 10.78
C LYS A 455 44.68 -6.17 10.15
N LYS A 456 43.64 -6.53 10.91
CA LYS A 456 42.47 -7.24 10.39
C LYS A 456 41.74 -6.39 9.34
N LEU A 457 41.51 -5.11 9.63
CA LEU A 457 40.85 -4.19 8.71
C LEU A 457 41.63 -4.03 7.40
N CYS A 458 42.94 -3.77 7.48
CA CYS A 458 43.77 -3.58 6.29
C CYS A 458 43.96 -4.85 5.46
N ARG A 459 43.70 -6.04 6.01
CA ARG A 459 43.83 -7.32 5.28
C ARG A 459 42.82 -7.45 4.13
N ILE A 460 41.69 -6.76 4.21
CA ILE A 460 40.62 -6.79 3.20
C ILE A 460 41.05 -6.03 1.94
N LEU A 461 42.05 -5.16 2.06
CA LEU A 461 42.55 -4.34 0.97
C LEU A 461 43.65 -5.08 0.18
N ASP A 462 43.45 -5.25 -1.12
CA ASP A 462 44.52 -5.62 -2.04
C ASP A 462 45.22 -4.37 -2.59
N CYS A 463 46.41 -4.06 -2.06
CA CYS A 463 47.18 -2.89 -2.48
C CYS A 463 47.58 -2.90 -3.96
N LYS A 464 47.51 -4.05 -4.65
CA LYS A 464 47.81 -4.13 -6.10
C LYS A 464 46.68 -3.60 -6.98
N LYS A 465 45.48 -3.42 -6.40
CA LYS A 465 44.29 -2.89 -7.07
C LYS A 465 44.04 -1.41 -6.77
N LEU A 466 44.98 -0.74 -6.11
CA LEU A 466 44.95 0.71 -5.93
C LEU A 466 45.50 1.35 -7.21
N SER A 467 44.78 2.35 -7.74
CA SER A 467 45.17 3.03 -8.99
C SER A 467 46.15 4.17 -8.79
#